data_AF-A0A6N6T608-F1
#
_entry.id   AF-A0A6N6T608-F1
#
_cell.length_a   1.000
_cell.length_b   1.000
_cell.length_c   1.000
_cell.angle_alpha   90.00
_cell.angle_beta   90.00
_cell.angle_gamma   90.00
#
_symmetry.space_group_name_H-M   'P 1'
#
loop_
_entity.id
_entity.type
_entity.pdbx_description
1 polymer ?
#
loop_
_entity_poly.entity_id
_entity_poly.type
_entity_poly.pdbx_seq_one_letter_code
_entity_poly.pdbx_strand_id
1 'polypeptide(L)'
;MGFPAGVSPTRSLTMPLPKYIVRLTDAERIHLEELSRTGKRAASVILHAQILLKADVGEGGPGWNDAQITEAVNCGASTVYRVRQAFVEEGLPVALFRKKPTGRQYRKLDGVQEAHLIALACGEAPAGRGRWTLRLLADRLVELNVVDSISPECVRMTLKKTNSSRGCASSG
;
A
#
# COMPACT_ATOMS: atom_id res chain seq x y z
N MET A 1 -22.81 22.70 -51.66
CA MET A 1 -23.52 21.41 -51.44
C MET A 1 -22.51 20.31 -51.70
N GLY A 2 -22.11 19.39 -50.82
CA GLY A 2 -22.37 19.06 -49.43
C GLY A 2 -21.58 17.76 -49.20
N PHE A 3 -20.66 17.72 -48.24
CA PHE A 3 -19.89 16.52 -47.91
C PHE A 3 -20.77 15.54 -47.12
N PRO A 4 -20.96 14.27 -47.53
CA PRO A 4 -21.47 13.27 -46.61
C PRO A 4 -20.30 12.67 -45.83
N ALA A 5 -20.11 13.17 -44.60
CA ALA A 5 -19.26 12.52 -43.61
C ALA A 5 -19.93 11.20 -43.18
N GLY A 6 -19.32 10.07 -43.54
CA GLY A 6 -19.72 8.76 -43.07
C GLY A 6 -19.52 8.65 -41.56
N VAL A 7 -20.62 8.61 -40.83
CA VAL A 7 -20.64 8.28 -39.40
C VAL A 7 -20.27 6.81 -39.26
N SER A 8 -19.09 6.55 -38.69
CA SER A 8 -18.67 5.20 -38.33
C SER A 8 -19.55 4.69 -37.18
N PRO A 9 -19.93 3.40 -37.14
CA PRO A 9 -20.68 2.85 -36.03
C PRO A 9 -19.79 2.88 -34.78
N THR A 10 -20.13 3.73 -33.81
CA THR A 10 -19.55 3.67 -32.47
C THR A 10 -19.89 2.30 -31.91
N ARG A 11 -18.87 1.43 -31.93
CA ARG A 11 -18.89 0.09 -31.37
C ARG A 11 -19.25 0.22 -29.89
N SER A 12 -20.54 0.09 -29.60
CA SER A 12 -21.08 0.05 -28.25
C SER A 12 -20.47 -1.18 -27.57
N LEU A 13 -19.39 -0.96 -26.84
CA LEU A 13 -18.84 -1.94 -25.91
C LEU A 13 -19.85 -2.05 -24.78
N THR A 14 -20.77 -2.99 -24.91
CA THR A 14 -21.53 -3.55 -23.79
C THR A 14 -20.51 -4.09 -22.80
N MET A 15 -20.15 -3.26 -21.82
CA MET A 15 -19.35 -3.68 -20.68
C MET A 15 -20.20 -4.65 -19.84
N PRO A 16 -19.65 -5.78 -19.40
CA PRO A 16 -20.38 -6.71 -18.54
C PRO A 16 -20.81 -5.97 -17.27
N LEU A 17 -22.05 -6.25 -16.83
CA LEU A 17 -22.66 -5.68 -15.62
C LEU A 17 -21.65 -5.70 -14.45
N PRO A 18 -21.58 -4.62 -13.65
CA PRO A 18 -20.63 -4.55 -12.54
C PRO A 18 -20.90 -5.70 -11.57
N LYS A 19 -19.87 -6.51 -11.31
CA LYS A 19 -19.92 -7.67 -10.41
C LYS A 19 -20.37 -7.31 -8.99
N TYR A 20 -20.23 -6.04 -8.60
CA TYR A 20 -20.53 -5.51 -7.28
C TYR A 20 -21.65 -4.47 -7.33
N ILE A 21 -22.88 -4.90 -7.02
CA ILE A 21 -24.06 -4.04 -6.92
C ILE A 21 -24.06 -3.37 -5.55
N VAL A 22 -24.08 -2.04 -5.53
CA VAL A 22 -24.14 -1.26 -4.28
C VAL A 22 -25.61 -0.99 -3.97
N ARG A 23 -26.04 -1.36 -2.76
CA ARG A 23 -27.35 -1.00 -2.20
C ARG A 23 -27.09 -0.38 -0.84
N LEU A 24 -27.39 0.90 -0.71
CA LEU A 24 -27.27 1.62 0.55
C LEU A 24 -28.58 1.54 1.33
N THR A 25 -28.47 1.36 2.65
CA THR A 25 -29.57 1.64 3.56
C THR A 25 -29.73 3.14 3.75
N ASP A 26 -30.90 3.60 4.23
CA ASP A 26 -31.14 5.02 4.46
C ASP A 26 -30.15 5.62 5.46
N ALA A 27 -29.78 4.87 6.51
CA ALA A 27 -28.79 5.30 7.48
C ALA A 27 -27.41 5.50 6.86
N GLU A 28 -26.98 4.59 5.97
CA GLU A 28 -25.69 4.71 5.27
C GLU A 28 -25.70 5.86 4.27
N ARG A 29 -26.82 6.09 3.57
CA ARG A 29 -26.97 7.23 2.66
C ARG A 29 -26.81 8.55 3.40
N ILE A 30 -27.54 8.74 4.51
CA ILE A 30 -27.45 9.95 5.34
C ILE A 30 -26.00 10.16 5.82
N HIS A 31 -25.35 9.09 6.29
CA HIS A 31 -23.96 9.16 6.74
C HIS A 31 -22.99 9.60 5.63
N LEU A 32 -23.16 9.08 4.42
CA LEU A 32 -22.35 9.44 3.25
C LEU A 32 -22.60 10.87 2.77
N GLU A 33 -23.85 11.34 2.81
CA GLU A 33 -24.22 12.72 2.48
C GLU A 33 -23.60 13.72 3.47
N GLU A 34 -23.68 13.41 4.77
CA GLU A 34 -23.01 14.21 5.81
C GLU A 34 -21.49 14.26 5.62
N LEU A 35 -20.89 13.12 5.28
CA LEU A 35 -19.47 13.02 4.98
C LEU A 35 -19.08 13.86 3.75
N SER A 36 -19.90 13.85 2.70
CA SER A 36 -19.65 14.64 1.49
C SER A 36 -19.82 16.14 1.73
N ARG A 37 -20.70 16.55 2.65
CA ARG A 37 -20.94 17.97 2.97
C ARG A 37 -19.89 18.54 3.93
N THR A 38 -19.35 17.71 4.81
CA THR A 38 -18.42 18.14 5.86
C THR A 38 -16.99 18.15 5.34
N GLY A 39 -16.52 19.29 4.81
CA GLY A 39 -15.18 19.46 4.23
C GLY A 39 -13.97 19.26 5.18
N LYS A 40 -14.16 18.69 6.37
CA LYS A 40 -13.11 18.42 7.38
C LYS A 40 -12.48 17.03 7.27
N ARG A 41 -12.72 16.29 6.18
CA ARG A 41 -12.22 14.92 5.96
C ARG A 41 -11.21 14.86 4.81
N ALA A 42 -10.45 13.78 4.75
CA ALA A 42 -9.51 13.54 3.66
C ALA A 42 -10.26 13.49 2.31
N ALA A 43 -9.69 14.06 1.27
CA ALA A 43 -10.29 14.12 -0.06
C ALA A 43 -10.68 12.73 -0.60
N SER A 44 -9.89 11.69 -0.27
CA SER A 44 -10.19 10.30 -0.66
C SER A 44 -11.49 9.78 -0.04
N VAL A 45 -11.80 10.16 1.21
CA VAL A 45 -13.02 9.71 1.91
C VAL A 45 -14.25 10.35 1.26
N ILE A 46 -14.16 11.64 0.94
CA ILE A 46 -15.22 12.38 0.24
C ILE A 46 -15.45 11.78 -1.15
N LEU A 47 -14.37 11.47 -1.87
CA LEU A 47 -14.42 10.85 -3.19
C LEU A 47 -15.06 9.46 -3.14
N HIS A 48 -14.68 8.62 -2.17
CA HIS A 48 -15.28 7.30 -1.99
C HIS A 48 -16.77 7.40 -1.62
N ALA A 49 -17.15 8.36 -0.78
CA ALA A 49 -18.55 8.61 -0.44
C ALA A 49 -19.38 9.00 -1.68
N GLN A 50 -18.86 9.88 -2.53
CA GLN A 50 -19.52 10.27 -3.78
C GLN A 50 -19.64 9.11 -4.77
N ILE A 51 -18.63 8.24 -4.86
CA ILE A 51 -18.70 7.01 -5.66
C ILE A 51 -19.85 6.12 -5.18
N LEU A 52 -19.94 5.86 -3.87
CA LEU A 52 -20.98 4.99 -3.31
C LEU A 52 -22.38 5.57 -3.47
N LEU A 53 -22.57 6.87 -3.22
CA LEU A 53 -23.85 7.56 -3.43
C LEU A 53 -24.31 7.49 -4.90
N LYS A 54 -23.39 7.63 -5.86
CA LYS A 54 -23.72 7.54 -7.29
C LYS A 54 -23.91 6.10 -7.77
N ALA A 55 -23.22 5.14 -7.15
CA ALA A 55 -23.31 3.72 -7.50
C ALA A 55 -24.53 3.00 -6.91
N ASP A 56 -25.22 3.62 -5.95
CA ASP A 56 -26.36 3.05 -5.25
C ASP A 56 -27.54 2.78 -6.20
N VAL A 57 -28.01 1.54 -6.21
CA VAL A 57 -29.15 1.05 -7.01
C VAL A 57 -30.41 0.86 -6.14
N GLY A 58 -30.41 1.36 -4.90
CA GLY A 58 -31.58 1.41 -4.03
C GLY A 58 -32.63 2.43 -4.47
N GLU A 59 -33.77 2.50 -3.75
CA GLU A 59 -34.91 3.38 -4.09
C GLU A 59 -34.56 4.88 -4.14
N GLY A 60 -33.51 5.31 -3.45
CA GLY A 60 -33.03 6.70 -3.47
C GLY A 60 -31.72 6.90 -4.22
N GLY A 61 -31.24 5.90 -4.95
CA GLY A 61 -29.94 5.90 -5.64
C GLY A 61 -30.08 6.02 -7.15
N PRO A 62 -29.17 6.72 -7.85
CA PRO A 62 -29.26 6.91 -9.29
C PRO A 62 -28.76 5.71 -10.11
N GLY A 63 -28.16 4.70 -9.48
CA GLY A 63 -27.78 3.43 -10.10
C GLY A 63 -26.78 3.55 -11.24
N TRP A 64 -25.86 4.52 -11.17
CA TRP A 64 -24.97 4.83 -12.29
C TRP A 64 -24.00 3.71 -12.63
N ASN A 65 -23.66 3.63 -13.92
CA ASN A 65 -22.60 2.76 -14.39
C ASN A 65 -21.21 3.36 -14.12
N ASP A 66 -20.18 2.53 -14.22
CA ASP A 66 -18.81 2.93 -13.90
C ASP A 66 -18.35 4.14 -14.73
N ALA A 67 -18.71 4.21 -16.02
CA ALA A 67 -18.33 5.31 -16.91
C ALA A 67 -18.94 6.65 -16.48
N GLN A 68 -20.22 6.65 -16.08
CA GLN A 68 -20.91 7.82 -15.55
C GLN A 68 -20.30 8.29 -14.23
N ILE A 69 -19.90 7.34 -13.37
CA ILE A 69 -19.26 7.66 -12.08
C ILE A 69 -17.86 8.23 -12.31
N THR A 70 -17.06 7.64 -13.21
CA THR A 70 -15.71 8.13 -13.50
C THR A 70 -15.72 9.55 -14.04
N GLU A 71 -16.68 9.87 -14.92
CA GLU A 71 -16.85 11.21 -15.48
C GLU A 71 -17.26 12.22 -14.40
N ALA A 72 -18.25 11.86 -13.58
CA ALA A 72 -18.80 12.81 -12.60
C ALA A 72 -17.88 13.05 -11.39
N VAL A 73 -17.04 12.09 -11.04
CA VAL A 73 -16.15 12.15 -9.86
C VAL A 73 -14.70 12.43 -10.28
N ASN A 74 -14.40 12.50 -11.59
CA ASN A 74 -13.05 12.65 -12.14
C ASN A 74 -12.05 11.65 -11.54
N CYS A 75 -12.45 10.38 -11.48
CA CYS A 75 -11.62 9.30 -10.94
C CYS A 75 -11.49 8.14 -11.93
N GLY A 76 -10.42 7.34 -11.79
CA GLY A 76 -10.22 6.19 -12.67
C GLY A 76 -11.19 5.04 -12.39
N ALA A 77 -11.56 4.29 -13.42
CA ALA A 77 -12.46 3.13 -13.32
C ALA A 77 -11.99 2.09 -12.28
N SER A 78 -10.67 1.89 -12.15
CA SER A 78 -10.09 1.01 -11.14
C SER A 78 -10.40 1.44 -9.70
N THR A 79 -10.54 2.74 -9.44
CA THR A 79 -10.91 3.26 -8.12
C THR A 79 -12.38 2.98 -7.85
N VAL A 80 -13.26 3.25 -8.82
CA VAL A 80 -14.69 2.93 -8.73
C VAL A 80 -14.90 1.45 -8.43
N TYR A 81 -14.26 0.57 -9.21
CA TYR A 81 -14.33 -0.88 -9.02
C TYR A 81 -13.90 -1.30 -7.61
N ARG A 82 -12.74 -0.81 -7.13
CA ARG A 82 -12.21 -1.14 -5.81
C ARG A 82 -13.11 -0.68 -4.67
N VAL A 83 -13.70 0.51 -4.79
CA VAL A 83 -14.61 1.05 -3.78
C VAL A 83 -15.91 0.24 -3.72
N ARG A 84 -16.48 -0.11 -4.88
CA ARG A 84 -17.67 -0.99 -4.96
C ARG A 84 -17.38 -2.38 -4.39
N GLN A 85 -16.23 -2.96 -4.75
CA GLN A 85 -15.79 -4.25 -4.23
C GLN A 85 -15.64 -4.20 -2.70
N ALA A 86 -14.90 -3.23 -2.17
CA ALA A 86 -14.68 -3.10 -0.73
C ALA A 86 -15.98 -2.90 0.05
N PHE A 87 -16.95 -2.16 -0.51
CA PHE A 87 -18.26 -2.01 0.12
C PHE A 87 -19.02 -3.33 0.18
N VAL A 88 -19.06 -4.09 -0.93
CA VAL A 88 -19.81 -5.35 -1.00
C VAL A 88 -19.15 -6.48 -0.21
N GLU A 89 -17.81 -6.55 -0.21
CA GLU A 89 -17.07 -7.65 0.44
C GLU A 89 -16.75 -7.36 1.92
N GLU A 90 -16.46 -6.12 2.28
CA GLU A 90 -15.91 -5.75 3.60
C GLU A 90 -16.74 -4.67 4.33
N GLY A 91 -17.73 -4.06 3.66
CA GLY A 91 -18.65 -3.08 4.23
C GLY A 91 -18.19 -1.62 4.14
N LEU A 92 -19.07 -0.72 4.58
CA LEU A 92 -18.90 0.75 4.52
C LEU A 92 -17.59 1.29 5.12
N PRO A 93 -17.15 0.89 6.34
CA PRO A 93 -15.95 1.49 6.93
C PRO A 93 -14.69 1.17 6.12
N VAL A 94 -14.62 -0.03 5.53
CA VAL A 94 -13.46 -0.42 4.71
C VAL A 94 -13.48 0.27 3.35
N ALA A 95 -14.66 0.45 2.75
CA ALA A 95 -14.81 1.20 1.51
C ALA A 95 -14.38 2.67 1.67
N LEU A 96 -14.67 3.30 2.81
CA LEU A 96 -14.34 4.70 3.08
C LEU A 96 -12.89 4.91 3.49
N PHE A 97 -12.36 4.07 4.38
CA PHE A 97 -11.04 4.25 4.96
C PHE A 97 -10.03 3.30 4.33
N ARG A 98 -9.05 3.88 3.63
CA ARG A 98 -7.91 3.13 3.10
C ARG A 98 -7.26 2.31 4.21
N LYS A 99 -7.15 0.99 4.01
CA LYS A 99 -6.37 0.11 4.89
C LYS A 99 -4.95 0.66 5.06
N LYS A 100 -4.52 0.83 6.31
CA LYS A 100 -3.14 1.26 6.60
C LYS A 100 -2.17 0.27 5.95
N PRO A 101 -1.07 0.74 5.33
CA PRO A 101 -0.06 -0.16 4.78
C PRO A 101 0.50 -1.06 5.89
N THR A 102 0.05 -2.32 5.93
CA THR A 102 0.60 -3.36 6.81
C THR A 102 1.72 -4.06 6.04
N GLY A 103 2.86 -3.39 5.94
CA GLY A 103 4.01 -3.91 5.20
C GLY A 103 5.35 -3.38 5.69
N ARG A 104 5.39 -2.76 6.87
CA ARG A 104 6.66 -2.32 7.44
C ARG A 104 7.38 -3.56 7.96
N GLN A 105 8.38 -4.03 7.20
CA GLN A 105 9.30 -5.02 7.71
C GLN A 105 9.98 -4.45 8.96
N TYR A 106 9.73 -5.06 10.12
CA TYR A 106 10.49 -4.77 11.33
C TYR A 106 11.94 -5.18 11.07
N ARG A 107 12.88 -4.31 11.45
CA ARG A 107 14.30 -4.64 11.32
C ARG A 107 14.60 -5.78 12.29
N LYS A 108 15.34 -6.79 11.84
CA LYS A 108 15.82 -7.88 12.71
C LYS A 108 16.81 -7.40 13.77
N LEU A 109 17.42 -6.23 13.57
CA LEU A 109 18.29 -5.56 14.51
C LEU A 109 17.59 -4.31 15.04
N ASP A 110 17.52 -4.18 16.36
CA ASP A 110 17.12 -2.93 17.02
C ASP A 110 18.25 -1.89 16.98
N GLY A 111 17.95 -0.61 17.23
CA GLY A 111 18.92 0.48 17.17
C GLY A 111 20.15 0.27 18.07
N VAL A 112 19.96 -0.32 19.25
CA VAL A 112 21.07 -0.68 20.16
C VAL A 112 21.94 -1.79 19.55
N GLN A 113 21.32 -2.82 18.98
CA GLN A 113 22.01 -3.93 18.35
C GLN A 113 22.76 -3.48 17.06
N GLU A 114 22.18 -2.54 16.30
CA GLU A 114 22.85 -1.90 15.17
C GLU A 114 24.11 -1.14 15.63
N ALA A 115 24.03 -0.38 16.73
CA ALA A 115 25.19 0.34 17.28
C ALA A 115 26.30 -0.62 17.76
N HIS A 116 25.93 -1.71 18.43
CA HIS A 116 26.88 -2.76 18.82
C HIS A 116 27.56 -3.41 17.61
N LEU A 117 26.80 -3.73 16.55
CA LEU A 117 27.36 -4.26 15.31
C LEU A 117 28.36 -3.28 14.68
N ILE A 118 28.06 -1.99 14.66
CA ILE A 118 28.93 -0.96 14.08
C ILE A 118 30.21 -0.83 14.91
N ALA A 119 30.10 -0.75 16.24
CA ALA A 119 31.25 -0.69 17.13
C ALA A 119 32.17 -1.89 16.94
N LEU A 120 31.58 -3.09 16.83
CA LEU A 120 32.32 -4.33 16.61
C LEU A 120 33.02 -4.36 15.25
N ALA A 121 32.32 -3.96 14.18
CA ALA A 121 32.91 -3.86 12.84
C ALA A 121 33.99 -2.77 12.71
N CYS A 122 34.02 -1.79 13.61
CA CYS A 122 35.04 -0.74 13.68
C CYS A 122 36.21 -1.11 14.62
N GLY A 123 36.10 -2.19 15.38
CA GLY A 123 37.12 -2.66 16.30
C GLY A 123 38.17 -3.57 15.64
N GLU A 124 39.12 -4.02 16.45
CA GLU A 124 40.19 -4.92 16.02
C GLU A 124 39.63 -6.29 15.60
N ALA A 125 40.15 -6.82 14.48
CA ALA A 125 39.74 -8.12 13.97
C ALA A 125 40.20 -9.24 14.93
N PRO A 126 39.46 -10.36 15.03
CA PRO A 126 39.82 -11.44 15.93
C PRO A 126 41.18 -12.06 15.56
N ALA A 127 41.88 -12.57 16.58
CA ALA A 127 43.23 -13.11 16.43
C ALA A 127 43.36 -14.11 15.28
N GLY A 128 44.37 -13.91 14.42
CA GLY A 128 44.59 -14.75 13.24
C GLY A 128 43.76 -14.37 12.00
N ARG A 129 43.10 -13.20 12.00
CA ARG A 129 42.41 -12.64 10.82
C ARG A 129 42.76 -11.17 10.62
N GLY A 130 42.99 -10.76 9.37
CA GLY A 130 43.29 -9.37 9.02
C GLY A 130 42.08 -8.43 8.97
N ARG A 131 40.85 -8.96 8.96
CA ARG A 131 39.61 -8.15 8.86
C ARG A 131 38.37 -8.88 9.35
N TRP A 132 37.33 -8.12 9.69
CA TRP A 132 35.99 -8.64 9.91
C TRP A 132 35.37 -9.15 8.61
N THR A 133 34.84 -10.38 8.64
CA THR A 133 33.94 -10.89 7.59
C THR A 133 32.51 -10.85 8.10
N LEU A 134 31.54 -10.79 7.18
CA LEU A 134 30.11 -10.76 7.53
C LEU A 134 29.67 -11.96 8.38
N ARG A 135 30.29 -13.13 8.15
CA ARG A 135 30.02 -14.34 8.92
C ARG A 135 30.60 -14.25 10.33
N LEU A 136 31.83 -13.77 10.48
CA LEU A 136 32.42 -13.53 11.80
C LEU A 136 31.65 -12.49 12.62
N LEU A 137 31.14 -11.43 11.96
CA LEU A 137 30.28 -10.45 12.62
C LEU A 137 28.96 -11.07 13.08
N ALA A 138 28.35 -11.94 12.26
CA ALA A 138 27.12 -12.65 12.63
C ALA A 138 27.35 -13.62 13.80
N ASP A 139 28.38 -14.45 13.72
CA ASP A 139 28.74 -15.42 14.75
C ASP A 139 29.06 -14.70 16.07
N ARG A 140 29.82 -13.61 15.99
CA ARG A 140 30.19 -12.81 17.17
C ARG A 140 29.00 -12.08 17.82
N LEU A 141 28.01 -11.66 17.03
CA LEU A 141 26.77 -11.07 17.57
C LEU A 141 25.94 -12.10 18.35
N VAL A 142 25.95 -13.37 17.93
CA VAL A 142 25.29 -14.47 18.63
C VAL A 142 26.08 -14.83 19.89
N GLU A 143 27.41 -14.94 19.81
CA GLU A 143 28.28 -15.22 20.97
C GLU A 143 28.13 -14.19 22.09
N LEU A 144 27.93 -12.91 21.74
CA LEU A 144 27.74 -11.81 22.70
C LEU A 144 26.29 -11.68 23.18
N ASN A 145 25.39 -12.62 22.82
CA ASN A 145 23.95 -12.60 23.12
C ASN A 145 23.26 -11.29 22.70
N VAL A 146 23.75 -10.64 21.64
CA VAL A 146 23.12 -9.42 21.10
C VAL A 146 21.87 -9.78 20.29
N VAL A 147 21.86 -10.96 19.65
CA VAL A 147 20.75 -11.51 18.85
C VAL A 147 20.75 -13.04 18.93
N ASP A 148 19.57 -13.67 19.00
CA ASP A 148 19.45 -15.14 19.07
C ASP A 148 19.93 -15.85 17.79
N SER A 149 19.66 -15.25 16.62
CA SER A 149 20.20 -15.71 15.35
C SER A 149 20.22 -14.58 14.33
N ILE A 150 21.27 -14.51 13.52
CA ILE A 150 21.37 -13.51 12.45
C ILE A 150 22.06 -14.07 11.21
N SER A 151 21.50 -13.77 10.05
CA SER A 151 22.13 -14.09 8.77
C SER A 151 23.23 -13.06 8.44
N PRO A 152 24.37 -13.48 7.86
CA PRO A 152 25.38 -12.56 7.32
C PRO A 152 24.80 -11.52 6.35
N GLU A 153 23.70 -11.85 5.67
CA GLU A 153 23.01 -10.92 4.77
C GLU A 153 22.30 -9.78 5.53
N CYS A 154 21.75 -10.06 6.71
CA CYS A 154 21.19 -9.03 7.57
C CYS A 154 22.28 -8.06 8.06
N VAL A 155 23.46 -8.59 8.44
CA VAL A 155 24.63 -7.78 8.81
C VAL A 155 25.04 -6.87 7.65
N ARG A 156 25.13 -7.41 6.42
CA ARG A 156 25.47 -6.64 5.21
C ARG A 156 24.46 -5.53 4.92
N MET A 157 23.17 -5.84 4.97
CA MET A 157 22.10 -4.87 4.73
C MET A 157 22.14 -3.73 5.77
N THR A 158 22.39 -4.06 7.03
CA THR A 158 22.51 -3.08 8.12
C THR A 158 23.74 -2.19 7.94
N LEU A 159 24.93 -2.76 7.68
CA LEU A 159 26.14 -1.98 7.47
C LEU A 159 26.09 -1.11 6.20
N LYS A 160 25.45 -1.61 5.12
CA LYS A 160 25.21 -0.82 3.88
C LYS A 160 24.35 0.41 4.17
N LYS A 161 23.32 0.26 5.01
CA LYS A 161 22.41 1.35 5.37
C LYS A 161 23.09 2.42 6.22
N THR A 162 24.08 2.02 7.04
CA THR A 162 24.83 2.93 7.93
C THR A 162 26.16 3.39 7.35
N ASN A 163 26.37 3.22 6.03
CA ASN A 163 27.55 3.65 5.28
C ASN A 163 28.90 3.10 5.82
N SER A 164 28.85 2.02 6.60
CA SER A 164 29.98 1.46 7.33
C SER A 164 30.39 0.11 6.74
N SER A 165 30.65 0.06 5.43
CA SER A 165 31.09 -1.16 4.76
C SER A 165 32.61 -1.34 4.88
N ARG A 166 33.09 -1.71 6.08
CA ARG A 166 34.49 -2.09 6.31
C ARG A 166 34.75 -3.60 6.25
N GLY A 167 33.69 -4.41 6.16
CA GLY A 167 33.77 -5.86 6.02
C GLY A 167 33.82 -6.32 4.56
N CYS A 168 34.66 -7.30 4.25
CA CYS A 168 34.72 -7.92 2.92
C CYS A 168 34.05 -9.30 2.91
N ALA A 169 33.68 -9.75 1.70
CA ALA A 169 32.98 -11.01 1.48
C ALA A 169 33.88 -12.26 1.53
N SER A 170 35.21 -12.12 1.52
CA SER A 170 36.15 -13.26 1.57
C SER A 170 37.14 -13.15 2.73
N SER A 171 37.53 -14.29 3.28
CA SER A 171 38.77 -14.46 4.02
C SER A 171 39.89 -14.70 3.01
N GLY A 172 40.59 -13.62 2.65
CA GLY A 172 41.93 -13.67 2.08
C GLY A 172 42.90 -13.20 3.14
#